data_AF-A0A6C0DLT4-F1
#
_entry.id   AF-A0A6C0DLT4-F1
#
_cell.length_a   1.000
_cell.length_b   1.000
_cell.length_c   1.000
_cell.angle_alpha   90.00
_cell.angle_beta   90.00
_cell.angle_gamma   90.00
#
_symmetry.space_group_name_H-M   'P 1'
#
loop_
_entity.id
_entity.type
_entity.pdbx_description
1 polymer ?
#
loop_
_entity_poly.entity_id
_entity_poly.type
_entity_poly.pdbx_seq_one_letter_code
_entity_poly.pdbx_strand_id
1 'polypeptide(L)' 'MFFSLLKSKLHKKKGLLYEDLNNNIKEVIKAIPEDYYKKILNGTYNRQKDYIKKNKVKKYKNYKD' A
#
# COMPACT_ATOMS: atom_id res chain seq x y z
N MET A 1 1.50 -2.55 1.94
CA MET A 1 2.98 -2.57 1.84
C MET A 1 3.42 -2.31 0.41
N PHE A 2 3.19 -3.21 -0.55
CA PHE A 2 3.56 -2.99 -1.96
C PHE A 2 2.94 -1.71 -2.56
N PHE A 3 1.62 -1.59 -2.54
CA PHE A 3 0.93 -0.42 -3.09
C PHE A 3 1.27 0.90 -2.38
N SER A 4 1.61 0.85 -1.09
CA SER A 4 2.08 2.01 -0.33
C SER A 4 3.42 2.52 -0.85
N LEU A 5 4.36 1.60 -1.11
CA LEU A 5 5.66 1.90 -1.72
C LEU A 5 5.48 2.41 -3.16
N LEU A 6 4.68 1.71 -3.96
CA LEU A 6 4.40 2.06 -5.35
C LEU A 6 3.80 3.48 -5.44
N LYS A 7 2.80 3.79 -4.60
CA LYS A 7 2.19 5.12 -4.52
C LYS A 7 3.21 6.19 -4.11
N SER A 8 4.06 5.92 -3.13
CA SER A 8 5.11 6.87 -2.69
C SER A 8 6.11 7.17 -3.81
N LYS A 9 6.49 6.17 -4.61
CA LYS A 9 7.39 6.36 -5.77
C LYS A 9 6.70 7.09 -6.92
N LEU A 10 5.46 6.74 -7.23
CA LEU A 10 4.66 7.39 -8.28
C LEU A 10 4.36 8.86 -7.95
N HIS A 11 4.12 9.19 -6.68
CA HIS A 11 3.89 10.58 -6.25
C HIS A 11 5.11 11.51 -6.50
N LYS A 12 6.31 10.95 -6.69
CA LYS A 12 7.51 11.73 -7.01
C LYS A 12 7.70 11.96 -8.51
N LYS A 13 6.92 11.28 -9.36
CA LYS A 13 6.97 11.42 -10.82
C LYS A 13 6.00 12.52 -11.27
N LYS A 14 6.34 13.19 -12.37
CA LYS A 14 5.51 14.24 -12.99
C LYS A 14 4.73 13.65 -14.17
N GLY A 15 3.64 14.31 -14.56
CA GLY A 15 2.78 13.89 -15.66
C GLY A 15 1.52 13.17 -15.15
N LEU A 16 0.35 13.70 -15.55
CA LEU A 16 -0.98 13.18 -15.21
C LEU A 16 -1.70 12.57 -16.43
N LEU A 17 -1.14 12.73 -17.63
CA LEU A 17 -1.70 12.12 -18.83
C LEU A 17 -1.56 10.61 -18.76
N TYR A 18 -2.43 9.90 -19.49
CA TYR A 18 -2.46 8.45 -19.51
C TYR A 18 -1.13 7.82 -19.94
N GLU A 19 -0.50 8.37 -20.99
CA GLU A 19 0.78 7.88 -21.51
C GLU A 19 1.90 8.05 -20.50
N ASP A 20 2.00 9.22 -19.88
CA ASP A 20 2.95 9.51 -18.80
C ASP A 20 2.75 8.56 -17.62
N LEU A 21 1.48 8.34 -17.21
CA LEU A 21 1.16 7.47 -16.09
C LEU A 21 1.55 6.02 -16.38
N ASN A 22 1.26 5.52 -17.57
CA ASN A 22 1.60 4.16 -17.98
C ASN A 22 3.12 3.95 -18.02
N ASN A 23 3.86 4.92 -18.58
CA ASN A 23 5.32 4.89 -18.62
C ASN A 23 5.92 4.97 -17.21
N ASN A 24 5.43 5.89 -16.38
CA ASN A 24 5.86 6.06 -14.99
C ASN A 24 5.66 4.78 -14.17
N ILE A 25 4.54 4.07 -14.34
CA ILE A 25 4.29 2.80 -13.65
C ILE A 25 5.32 1.74 -14.07
N LYS A 26 5.57 1.59 -15.39
CA LYS A 26 6.56 0.62 -15.90
C LYS A 26 7.96 0.91 -15.38
N GLU A 27 8.38 2.17 -15.40
CA GLU A 27 9.67 2.59 -14.87
C GLU A 27 9.80 2.32 -13.37
N VAL A 28 8.79 2.70 -12.60
CA VAL A 28 8.82 2.55 -11.14
C VAL A 28 8.88 1.08 -10.75
N ILE A 29 8.16 0.19 -11.44
CA ILE A 29 8.23 -1.26 -11.21
C ILE A 29 9.63 -1.78 -11.51
N LYS A 30 10.23 -1.41 -12.65
CA LYS A 30 11.60 -1.82 -13.02
C LYS A 30 12.66 -1.30 -12.05
N ALA A 31 12.44 -0.12 -11.47
CA ALA A 31 13.38 0.51 -10.55
C ALA A 31 13.32 -0.07 -9.11
N ILE A 32 12.33 -0.89 -8.77
CA ILE A 32 12.26 -1.54 -7.46
C ILE A 32 13.17 -2.78 -7.49
N PRO A 33 14.14 -2.92 -6.56
CA PRO A 33 14.99 -4.10 -6.50
C PRO A 33 14.18 -5.37 -6.22
N GLU A 34 14.59 -6.50 -6.81
CA GLU A 34 13.92 -7.80 -6.64
C GLU A 34 13.81 -8.21 -5.16
N ASP A 35 14.87 -7.95 -4.38
CA ASP A 35 14.92 -8.23 -2.95
C ASP A 35 13.77 -7.56 -2.15
N TYR A 36 13.30 -6.40 -2.60
CA TYR A 36 12.15 -5.74 -1.98
C TYR A 36 10.86 -6.56 -2.15
N TYR A 37 10.67 -7.18 -3.31
CA TYR A 37 9.53 -8.07 -3.55
C TYR A 37 9.61 -9.31 -2.66
N LYS A 38 10.81 -9.92 -2.54
CA LYS A 38 11.05 -11.05 -1.63
C LYS A 38 10.76 -10.67 -0.18
N LYS A 39 11.21 -9.50 0.27
CA LYS A 39 10.93 -8.97 1.61
C LYS A 39 9.44 -8.71 1.85
N ILE A 40 8.72 -8.15 0.87
CA ILE A 40 7.27 -7.95 0.97
C ILE A 40 6.56 -9.30 1.09
N LEU A 41 6.90 -10.27 0.24
CA LEU A 41 6.31 -11.61 0.26
C LEU A 41 6.60 -12.31 1.60
N ASN A 42 7.86 -12.38 2.01
CA ASN A 42 8.26 -12.96 3.29
C ASN A 42 7.58 -12.24 4.45
N GLY A 43 7.51 -10.91 4.43
CA GLY A 43 6.82 -10.12 5.45
C GLY A 43 5.29 -10.29 5.45
N THR A 44 4.67 -10.66 4.32
CA THR A 44 3.24 -10.99 4.27
C THR A 44 2.95 -12.39 4.81
N TYR A 45 3.76 -13.39 4.45
CA TYR A 45 3.60 -14.77 4.93
C TYR A 45 4.02 -14.93 6.40
N ASN A 46 5.14 -14.31 6.78
CA ASN A 46 5.67 -14.33 8.15
C ASN A 46 5.06 -13.26 9.04
N ARG A 47 4.01 -12.56 8.59
CA ARG A 47 3.31 -11.55 9.41
C ARG A 47 2.73 -12.14 10.70
N GLN A 48 2.67 -13.47 10.82
CA GLN A 48 2.17 -14.27 11.95
C GLN A 48 1.02 -13.67 12.77
N LYS A 49 -0.16 -14.26 12.51
CA LYS A 49 -1.17 -14.82 13.43
C LYS A 49 -1.79 -13.98 14.55
N ASP A 50 -1.15 -12.93 15.04
CA ASP A 50 -1.70 -12.06 16.08
C ASP A 50 -2.65 -11.05 15.45
N TYR A 51 -3.74 -11.53 14.87
CA TYR A 51 -4.93 -10.70 14.83
C TYR A 51 -5.32 -10.42 16.28
N ILE A 52 -4.80 -9.32 16.83
CA ILE A 52 -5.32 -8.75 18.07
C ILE A 52 -6.71 -8.25 17.70
N LYS A 53 -7.74 -9.05 18.04
CA LYS A 53 -9.14 -8.64 17.93
C LYS A 53 -9.31 -7.38 18.76
N LYS A 54 -9.24 -6.22 18.10
CA LYS A 54 -9.59 -4.95 18.75
C LYS A 54 -11.07 -5.04 19.08
N ASN A 55 -11.40 -5.04 20.37
CA ASN A 55 -12.78 -4.88 20.84
C ASN A 55 -13.29 -3.52 20.35
N LYS A 56 -13.84 -3.47 19.14
CA LYS A 56 -14.53 -2.30 18.61
C LYS A 56 -15.88 -2.22 19.31
N VAL A 57 -15.90 -1.59 20.48
CA VAL A 57 -17.16 -1.14 21.08
C VAL A 57 -17.74 -0.11 20.12
N LYS A 58 -18.85 -0.44 19.44
CA LYS A 58 -19.61 0.55 18.69
C LYS A 58 -20.07 1.61 19.68
N LYS A 59 -19.54 2.83 19.59
CA LYS A 59 -20.12 3.96 20.29
C LYS A 59 -21.44 4.29 19.60
N TYR A 60 -22.56 4.09 20.29
CA TYR A 60 -23.85 4.58 19.81
C TYR A 60 -23.76 6.11 19.74
N LYS A 61 -24.25 6.68 18.62
CA LYS A 61 -24.44 8.11 18.53
C LYS A 61 -25.72 8.43 19.30
N ASN A 62 -25.63 9.26 20.32
CA ASN A 62 -26.80 9.80 21.01
C ASN A 62 -27.42 10.84 20.09
N TYR A 63 -28.31 10.41 19.21
CA TYR A 63 -29.22 11.33 18.53
C TYR A 63 -30.24 11.80 19.57
N LYS A 64 -30.41 13.11 19.73
CA LYS A 64 -31.51 13.66 20.53
C LYS A 64 -32.80 13.49 19.74
N ASP A 65 -33.85 13.02 20.41
CA ASP A 65 -35.22 12.99 19.87
C ASP A 65 -35.71 14.41 19.55
#